data_AF-A0A2E1A3G4-F1
#
_entry.id   AF-A0A2E1A3G4-F1
#
_cell.length_a   1.000
_cell.length_b   1.000
_cell.length_c   1.000
_cell.angle_alpha   90.00
_cell.angle_beta   90.00
_cell.angle_gamma   90.00
#
_symmetry.space_group_name_H-M   'P 1'
#
loop_
_entity.id
_entity.type
_entity.pdbx_description
1 polymer ?
#
loop_
_entity_poly.entity_id
_entity_poly.type
_entity_poly.pdbx_seq_one_letter_code
_entity_poly.pdbx_strand_id
1 'polypeptide(L)'
;MTVRIHLVLAIFLTLLLPGISWGLEVFTRPLGQSAHLEMGNFQIYPINHFGNALYLKQTLLKHFPEQSVRAALNIRDDRGVLALVEEQDGMRKLELIRSADDQEGRLRKGRGEFYEFADYKAGVQQVFRVQADHIELLSPGVRTASGLTLNDTHAVFYHISESQEVEIAGQAKRRYTFRLHLVKRNVPGKVLGGNVGSFQPRYKLWSDGSDKWRFVYVPECALIDNSDEDSWVLPEGTRLF
;
A
#
# COMPACT_ATOMS: atom_id res chain seq x y z
N MET A 1 27.68 -61.56 46.25
CA MET A 1 26.24 -61.55 45.93
C MET A 1 25.57 -60.50 46.82
N THR A 2 25.47 -59.24 46.37
CA THR A 2 24.78 -58.18 47.13
C THR A 2 24.59 -56.89 46.29
N VAL A 3 23.42 -56.25 46.48
CA VAL A 3 22.95 -54.90 46.04
C VAL A 3 22.68 -54.78 44.52
N ARG A 4 21.47 -54.75 43.93
CA ARG A 4 20.11 -54.20 44.22
C ARG A 4 20.00 -52.67 44.31
N ILE A 5 19.39 -52.12 43.24
CA ILE A 5 18.49 -50.95 43.17
C ILE A 5 19.17 -49.59 43.27
N HIS A 6 19.36 -48.89 42.14
CA HIS A 6 19.19 -47.43 41.98
C HIS A 6 19.27 -47.04 40.49
N LEU A 7 18.19 -47.23 39.70
CA LEU A 7 18.02 -46.46 38.45
C LEU A 7 16.58 -46.56 37.88
N VAL A 8 15.54 -46.23 38.64
CA VAL A 8 14.19 -46.05 38.07
C VAL A 8 13.51 -44.74 38.50
N LEU A 9 14.16 -43.91 39.34
CA LEU A 9 13.51 -42.74 39.93
C LEU A 9 13.94 -41.39 39.31
N ALA A 10 14.03 -41.31 37.98
CA ALA A 10 14.21 -40.02 37.29
C ALA A 10 13.23 -39.79 36.13
N ILE A 11 12.45 -40.80 35.71
CA ILE A 11 11.50 -40.66 34.59
C ILE A 11 10.06 -40.48 35.10
N PHE A 12 9.77 -40.75 36.37
CA PHE A 12 8.43 -40.57 36.93
C PHE A 12 8.15 -39.18 37.54
N LEU A 13 9.14 -38.29 37.59
CA LEU A 13 9.02 -36.95 38.18
C LEU A 13 8.84 -35.84 37.13
N THR A 14 8.10 -36.11 36.06
CA THR A 14 7.60 -35.07 35.13
C THR A 14 6.08 -35.15 34.91
N LEU A 15 5.40 -36.14 35.50
CA LEU A 15 3.94 -36.34 35.38
C LEU A 15 3.10 -35.59 36.43
N LEU A 16 3.73 -34.80 37.30
CA LEU A 16 3.05 -34.10 38.42
C LEU A 16 3.46 -32.62 38.55
N LEU A 17 3.68 -31.93 37.42
CA LEU A 17 3.65 -30.46 37.40
C LEU A 17 2.30 -30.01 36.81
N PRO A 18 1.34 -29.55 37.63
CA PRO A 18 0.19 -28.85 37.10
C PRO A 18 0.64 -27.49 36.56
N GLY A 19 0.30 -27.18 35.31
CA GLY A 19 0.19 -25.79 34.89
C GLY A 19 1.28 -25.19 33.99
N ILE A 20 1.94 -25.97 33.14
CA ILE A 20 2.47 -25.38 31.90
C ILE A 20 1.65 -25.92 30.74
N SER A 21 0.44 -25.39 30.61
CA SER A 21 -0.29 -25.43 29.35
C SER A 21 0.49 -24.56 28.37
N TRP A 22 1.46 -25.15 27.66
CA TRP A 22 1.78 -24.65 26.34
C TRP A 22 0.45 -24.71 25.60
N GLY A 23 -0.13 -23.55 25.31
CA GLY A 23 -1.33 -23.44 24.49
C GLY A 23 -0.98 -23.96 23.10
N LEU A 24 -0.97 -25.29 22.94
CA LEU A 24 -0.93 -25.92 21.65
C LEU A 24 -2.34 -25.76 21.10
N GLU A 25 -2.59 -24.63 20.44
CA GLU A 25 -3.79 -24.47 19.63
C GLU A 25 -3.71 -25.51 18.49
N VAL A 26 -4.35 -26.65 18.72
CA VAL A 26 -4.53 -27.67 17.69
C VAL A 26 -5.60 -27.15 16.74
N PHE A 27 -5.16 -26.51 15.67
CA PHE A 27 -6.05 -26.09 14.58
C PHE A 27 -6.64 -27.31 13.89
N THR A 28 -7.90 -27.62 14.18
CA THR A 28 -8.65 -28.65 13.45
C THR A 28 -9.06 -28.09 12.09
N ARG A 29 -8.47 -28.61 11.02
CA ARG A 29 -8.75 -28.18 9.64
C ARG A 29 -9.75 -29.12 8.96
N PRO A 30 -10.70 -28.60 8.15
CA PRO A 30 -11.44 -29.41 7.21
C PRO A 30 -10.47 -30.12 6.25
N LEU A 31 -10.70 -31.41 6.01
CA LEU A 31 -9.87 -32.23 5.13
C LEU A 31 -9.83 -31.60 3.72
N GLY A 32 -8.63 -31.31 3.21
CA GLY A 32 -8.43 -30.79 1.84
C GLY A 32 -8.24 -29.28 1.70
N GLN A 33 -8.27 -28.49 2.78
CA GLN A 33 -7.92 -27.06 2.73
C GLN A 33 -6.43 -26.82 2.98
N SER A 34 -5.81 -25.96 2.16
CA SER A 34 -4.43 -25.53 2.34
C SER A 34 -4.22 -24.90 3.71
N ALA A 35 -3.11 -25.28 4.34
CA ALA A 35 -2.69 -24.78 5.64
C ALA A 35 -2.26 -23.30 5.63
N HIS A 36 -1.80 -22.87 4.46
CA HIS A 36 -1.13 -21.62 4.21
C HIS A 36 -1.60 -21.03 2.88
N LEU A 37 -1.37 -19.72 2.73
CA LEU A 37 -1.53 -19.01 1.47
C LEU A 37 -0.14 -18.71 0.89
N GLU A 38 0.11 -19.04 -0.38
CA GLU A 38 1.32 -18.64 -1.11
C GLU A 38 1.01 -17.49 -2.06
N MET A 39 1.85 -16.44 -2.03
CA MET A 39 1.73 -15.27 -2.92
C MET A 39 3.13 -14.84 -3.37
N GLY A 40 3.58 -15.40 -4.49
CA GLY A 40 4.95 -15.19 -4.97
C GLY A 40 5.96 -15.71 -3.96
N ASN A 41 6.77 -14.82 -3.37
CA ASN A 41 7.76 -15.17 -2.36
C ASN A 41 7.21 -15.16 -0.92
N PHE A 42 5.94 -14.81 -0.73
CA PHE A 42 5.32 -14.75 0.58
C PHE A 42 4.52 -16.00 0.90
N GLN A 43 4.49 -16.33 2.19
CA GLN A 43 3.62 -17.34 2.74
C GLN A 43 2.91 -16.80 3.99
N ILE A 44 1.62 -17.07 4.15
CA ILE A 44 0.86 -16.77 5.36
C ILE A 44 0.44 -18.08 6.01
N TYR A 45 0.74 -18.26 7.29
CA TYR A 45 0.37 -19.45 8.04
C TYR A 45 0.01 -19.13 9.50
N PRO A 46 -1.05 -19.73 10.07
CA PRO A 46 -2.15 -20.39 9.36
C PRO A 46 -2.95 -19.39 8.49
N ILE A 47 -3.47 -19.85 7.35
CA ILE A 47 -4.36 -19.02 6.52
C ILE A 47 -5.68 -18.74 7.24
N ASN A 48 -6.26 -17.55 7.04
CA ASN A 48 -7.59 -17.14 7.51
C ASN A 48 -7.80 -17.23 9.04
N HIS A 49 -6.74 -17.02 9.81
CA HIS A 49 -6.79 -17.07 11.27
C HIS A 49 -6.17 -15.82 11.90
N PHE A 50 -6.71 -15.38 13.02
CA PHE A 50 -6.08 -14.36 13.86
C PHE A 50 -4.85 -14.94 14.58
N GLY A 51 -3.76 -14.21 14.72
CA GLY A 51 -2.54 -14.83 15.23
C GLY A 51 -1.71 -15.53 14.15
N ASN A 52 -2.01 -15.26 12.86
CA ASN A 52 -1.18 -15.82 11.80
C ASN A 52 0.14 -15.07 11.63
N ALA A 53 1.03 -15.67 10.85
CA ALA A 53 2.36 -15.16 10.60
C ALA A 53 2.61 -15.00 9.11
N LEU A 54 3.39 -13.98 8.77
CA LEU A 54 3.88 -13.71 7.44
C LEU A 54 5.32 -14.19 7.32
N TYR A 55 5.61 -14.90 6.25
CA TYR A 55 6.91 -15.43 5.91
C TYR A 55 7.33 -14.88 4.54
N LEU A 56 8.62 -14.61 4.37
CA LEU A 56 9.24 -14.27 3.09
C LEU A 56 10.31 -15.31 2.80
N LYS A 57 10.20 -16.02 1.67
CA LYS A 57 11.10 -17.12 1.29
C LYS A 57 11.30 -18.12 2.45
N GLN A 58 10.19 -18.58 3.04
CA GLN A 58 10.14 -19.52 4.18
C GLN A 58 10.76 -19.02 5.49
N THR A 59 11.28 -17.78 5.53
CA THR A 59 11.78 -17.16 6.76
C THR A 59 10.66 -16.36 7.41
N LEU A 60 10.46 -16.54 8.71
CA LEU A 60 9.49 -15.77 9.48
C LEU A 60 9.82 -14.28 9.38
N LEU A 61 8.90 -13.50 8.82
CA LEU A 61 9.03 -12.05 8.73
C LEU A 61 8.41 -11.39 9.96
N LYS A 62 7.17 -11.77 10.31
CA LYS A 62 6.48 -11.25 11.49
C LYS A 62 5.30 -12.14 11.91
N HIS A 63 5.09 -12.24 13.22
CA HIS A 63 3.88 -12.82 13.84
C HIS A 63 2.87 -11.72 14.20
N PHE A 64 1.58 -11.98 13.98
CA PHE A 64 0.48 -11.03 14.18
C PHE A 64 -0.53 -11.54 15.21
N PRO A 65 -0.23 -11.49 16.52
CA PRO A 65 -0.99 -12.21 17.55
C PRO A 65 -2.48 -11.84 17.62
N GLU A 66 -2.82 -10.59 17.33
CA GLU A 66 -4.19 -10.06 17.46
C GLU A 66 -4.83 -9.74 16.10
N GLN A 67 -4.15 -10.04 15.00
CA GLN A 67 -4.56 -9.67 13.65
C GLN A 67 -4.47 -10.86 12.71
N SER A 68 -5.13 -10.77 11.55
CA SER A 68 -4.97 -11.73 10.47
C SER A 68 -4.35 -11.04 9.26
N VAL A 69 -3.18 -11.51 8.82
CA VAL A 69 -2.60 -11.11 7.54
C VAL A 69 -3.40 -11.76 6.42
N ARG A 70 -3.78 -10.94 5.43
CA ARG A 70 -4.56 -11.33 4.25
C ARG A 70 -3.73 -11.32 2.97
N ALA A 71 -2.78 -10.39 2.85
CA ALA A 71 -1.90 -10.25 1.69
C ALA A 71 -0.59 -9.57 2.07
N ALA A 72 0.42 -9.70 1.20
CA ALA A 72 1.68 -8.99 1.34
C ALA A 72 2.26 -8.57 -0.02
N LEU A 73 3.03 -7.47 -0.02
CA LEU A 73 3.69 -6.94 -1.21
C LEU A 73 5.04 -6.31 -0.83
N ASN A 74 6.07 -6.56 -1.63
CA ASN A 74 7.36 -5.87 -1.47
C ASN A 74 7.25 -4.42 -1.93
N ILE A 75 7.85 -3.52 -1.16
CA ILE A 75 8.09 -2.15 -1.58
C ILE A 75 9.28 -2.16 -2.54
N ARG A 76 9.27 -1.27 -3.54
CA ARG A 76 10.34 -1.15 -4.54
C ARG A 76 11.71 -1.01 -3.85
N ASP A 77 12.75 -1.54 -4.47
CA ASP A 77 14.15 -1.49 -4.00
C ASP A 77 14.37 -2.02 -2.58
N ASP A 78 13.59 -3.04 -2.21
CA ASP A 78 13.70 -3.71 -0.90
C ASP A 78 13.54 -2.74 0.29
N ARG A 79 12.74 -1.68 0.12
CA ARG A 79 12.40 -0.71 1.18
C ARG A 79 11.36 -1.26 2.17
N GLY A 80 11.30 -2.58 2.33
CA GLY A 80 10.38 -3.26 3.24
C GLY A 80 9.19 -3.92 2.56
N VAL A 81 8.25 -4.36 3.39
CA VAL A 81 7.08 -5.16 3.00
C VAL A 81 5.82 -4.48 3.53
N LEU A 82 4.79 -4.42 2.69
CA LEU A 82 3.45 -4.07 3.11
C LEU A 82 2.67 -5.35 3.41
N ALA A 83 2.08 -5.43 4.60
CA ALA A 83 1.14 -6.48 4.98
C ALA A 83 -0.27 -5.89 5.07
N LEU A 84 -1.24 -6.49 4.39
CA LEU A 84 -2.65 -6.20 4.59
C LEU A 84 -3.13 -6.99 5.80
N VAL A 85 -3.41 -6.29 6.90
CA VAL A 85 -3.86 -6.88 8.15
C VAL A 85 -5.33 -6.55 8.39
N GLU A 86 -6.05 -7.53 8.93
CA GLU A 86 -7.42 -7.39 9.43
C GLU A 86 -7.40 -7.46 10.96
N GLU A 87 -8.03 -6.48 11.60
CA GLU A 87 -8.22 -6.41 13.04
C GLU A 87 -9.50 -7.15 13.46
N GLN A 88 -9.66 -7.37 14.77
CA GLN A 88 -10.79 -8.13 15.32
C GLN A 88 -12.16 -7.49 15.02
N ASP A 89 -12.20 -6.18 14.86
CA ASP A 89 -13.41 -5.42 14.47
C ASP A 89 -13.72 -5.48 12.96
N GLY A 90 -12.89 -6.21 12.19
CA GLY A 90 -12.98 -6.32 10.74
C GLY A 90 -12.32 -5.18 9.97
N MET A 91 -11.74 -4.19 10.66
CA MET A 91 -11.02 -3.10 10.01
C MET A 91 -9.76 -3.62 9.33
N ARG A 92 -9.56 -3.20 8.09
CA ARG A 92 -8.39 -3.57 7.29
C ARG A 92 -7.45 -2.39 7.12
N LYS A 93 -6.16 -2.66 7.30
CA LYS A 93 -5.12 -1.66 7.06
C LYS A 93 -3.85 -2.26 6.48
N LEU A 94 -3.07 -1.43 5.79
CA LEU A 94 -1.69 -1.77 5.47
C LEU A 94 -0.78 -1.45 6.66
N GLU A 95 0.06 -2.42 6.99
CA GLU A 95 1.15 -2.27 7.93
C GLU A 95 2.49 -2.33 7.18
N LEU A 96 3.40 -1.42 7.52
CA LEU A 96 4.76 -1.39 7.00
C LEU A 96 5.67 -2.23 7.90
N ILE A 97 6.23 -3.30 7.34
CA ILE A 97 7.32 -4.08 7.93
C ILE A 97 8.62 -3.59 7.30
N ARG A 98 9.46 -2.92 8.08
CA ARG A 98 10.71 -2.33 7.61
C ARG A 98 11.77 -3.40 7.34
N SER A 99 12.56 -3.21 6.28
CA SER A 99 13.83 -3.91 6.11
C SER A 99 14.92 -3.24 6.96
N ALA A 100 16.06 -3.91 7.17
CA ALA A 100 17.16 -3.36 7.96
C ALA A 100 17.66 -2.02 7.39
N ASP A 101 17.66 -1.90 6.06
CA ASP A 101 18.13 -0.72 5.32
C ASP A 101 17.09 0.40 5.21
N ASP A 102 15.83 0.16 5.58
CA ASP A 102 14.75 1.15 5.56
C ASP A 102 14.34 1.65 6.94
N GLN A 103 15.00 2.72 7.38
CA GLN A 103 14.68 3.44 8.61
C GLN A 103 13.87 4.72 8.37
N GLU A 104 13.73 5.17 7.12
CA GLU A 104 13.18 6.49 6.79
C GLU A 104 11.84 6.43 6.04
N GLY A 105 11.52 5.29 5.42
CA GLY A 105 10.28 5.03 4.72
C GLY A 105 9.05 5.25 5.60
N ARG A 106 8.08 5.99 5.06
CA ARG A 106 6.82 6.31 5.73
C ARG A 106 5.65 5.86 4.89
N LEU A 107 4.84 4.98 5.46
CA LEU A 107 3.52 4.64 4.95
C LEU A 107 2.47 5.57 5.53
N ARG A 108 1.65 6.17 4.68
CA ARG A 108 0.54 7.04 5.07
C ARG A 108 -0.76 6.46 4.54
N LYS A 109 -1.76 6.36 5.43
CA LYS A 109 -3.13 6.06 5.03
C LYS A 109 -3.71 7.26 4.28
N GLY A 110 -4.13 7.03 3.03
CA GLY A 110 -4.94 7.98 2.28
C GLY A 110 -6.43 7.83 2.62
N ARG A 111 -7.31 8.61 1.97
CA ARG A 111 -8.76 8.43 2.13
C ARG A 111 -9.22 7.18 1.38
N GLY A 112 -10.19 6.47 1.96
CA GLY A 112 -10.77 5.26 1.36
C GLY A 112 -9.77 4.11 1.28
N GLU A 113 -9.61 3.57 0.08
CA GLU A 113 -8.86 2.36 -0.23
C GLU A 113 -7.35 2.57 -0.46
N PHE A 114 -6.86 3.81 -0.41
CA PHE A 114 -5.52 4.15 -0.87
C PHE A 114 -4.49 4.37 0.25
N TYR A 115 -3.22 4.16 -0.10
CA TYR A 115 -2.04 4.43 0.74
C TYR A 115 -0.92 5.05 -0.10
N GLU A 116 -0.09 5.89 0.52
CA GLU A 116 1.14 6.42 -0.07
C GLU A 116 2.33 5.98 0.78
N PHE A 117 3.35 5.39 0.15
CA PHE A 117 4.67 5.20 0.75
C PHE A 117 5.63 6.24 0.20
N ALA A 118 6.45 6.82 1.07
CA ALA A 118 7.53 7.72 0.67
C ALA A 118 8.80 7.46 1.48
N ASP A 119 9.88 7.27 0.75
CA ASP A 119 11.25 7.36 1.23
C ASP A 119 11.99 8.40 0.36
N TYR A 120 12.10 9.62 0.87
CA TYR A 120 12.68 10.73 0.12
C TYR A 120 14.19 10.59 -0.07
N LYS A 121 14.88 9.91 0.84
CA LYS A 121 16.33 9.70 0.76
C LYS A 121 16.68 8.66 -0.29
N ALA A 122 15.91 7.58 -0.34
CA ALA A 122 15.99 6.60 -1.42
C ALA A 122 15.36 7.11 -2.72
N GLY A 123 14.58 8.20 -2.68
CA GLY A 123 13.84 8.71 -3.84
C GLY A 123 12.80 7.72 -4.34
N VAL A 124 12.16 6.97 -3.43
CA VAL A 124 11.09 6.00 -3.74
C VAL A 124 9.78 6.56 -3.22
N GLN A 125 8.79 6.70 -4.10
CA GLN A 125 7.43 7.07 -3.73
C GLN A 125 6.47 6.18 -4.51
N GLN A 126 5.54 5.55 -3.81
CA GLN A 126 4.61 4.59 -4.39
C GLN A 126 3.20 4.81 -3.88
N VAL A 127 2.22 4.65 -4.76
CA VAL A 127 0.80 4.73 -4.43
C VAL A 127 0.21 3.33 -4.52
N PHE A 128 -0.50 2.93 -3.47
CA PHE A 128 -1.14 1.63 -3.36
C PHE A 128 -2.65 1.76 -3.22
N ARG A 129 -3.36 0.74 -3.70
CA ARG A 129 -4.80 0.55 -3.50
C ARG A 129 -5.03 -0.81 -2.84
N VAL A 130 -5.91 -0.85 -1.85
CA VAL A 130 -6.35 -2.09 -1.19
C VAL A 130 -7.73 -2.46 -1.71
N GLN A 131 -7.90 -3.69 -2.19
CA GLN A 131 -9.20 -4.20 -2.64
C GLN A 131 -9.38 -5.62 -2.13
N ALA A 132 -10.45 -5.85 -1.34
CA ALA A 132 -10.68 -7.13 -0.68
C ALA A 132 -9.39 -7.63 0.02
N ASP A 133 -8.80 -8.71 -0.47
CA ASP A 133 -7.57 -9.33 0.05
C ASP A 133 -6.38 -9.13 -0.91
N HIS A 134 -6.34 -8.00 -1.61
CA HIS A 134 -5.27 -7.66 -2.56
C HIS A 134 -4.68 -6.27 -2.31
N ILE A 135 -3.37 -6.18 -2.47
CA ILE A 135 -2.60 -4.93 -2.47
C ILE A 135 -2.15 -4.68 -3.90
N GLU A 136 -2.67 -3.63 -4.50
CA GLU A 136 -2.32 -3.21 -5.84
C GLU A 136 -1.34 -2.03 -5.79
N LEU A 137 -0.19 -2.18 -6.45
CA LEU A 137 0.72 -1.07 -6.72
C LEU A 137 0.25 -0.36 -8.00
N LEU A 138 -0.21 0.88 -7.88
CA LEU A 138 -0.73 1.63 -9.03
C LEU A 138 0.38 2.21 -9.92
N SER A 139 1.63 2.12 -9.47
CA SER A 139 2.78 2.74 -10.12
C SER A 139 3.97 1.76 -10.31
N PRO A 140 3.78 0.59 -10.94
CA PRO A 140 4.81 -0.45 -11.02
C PRO A 140 5.97 -0.08 -11.94
N GLY A 141 5.76 0.78 -12.93
CA GLY A 141 6.81 1.22 -13.87
C GLY A 141 7.64 2.42 -13.39
N VAL A 142 7.18 3.15 -12.37
CA VAL A 142 7.77 4.44 -12.00
C VAL A 142 8.29 4.43 -10.58
N ARG A 143 9.41 5.14 -10.37
CA ARG A 143 10.09 5.19 -9.08
C ARG A 143 9.40 6.13 -8.09
N THR A 144 8.80 7.21 -8.61
CA THR A 144 8.26 8.32 -7.81
C THR A 144 6.85 8.67 -8.23
N ALA A 145 5.88 7.89 -7.76
CA ALA A 145 4.47 8.27 -7.82
C ALA A 145 4.05 8.87 -6.48
N SER A 146 3.43 10.05 -6.55
CA SER A 146 2.82 10.73 -5.42
C SER A 146 1.66 11.52 -5.98
N GLY A 147 1.09 12.47 -5.24
CA GLY A 147 0.05 13.31 -5.83
C GLY A 147 -1.35 12.95 -5.43
N LEU A 148 -1.55 11.87 -4.67
CA LEU A 148 -2.85 11.26 -4.49
C LEU A 148 -3.92 12.27 -4.04
N THR A 149 -4.89 12.47 -4.91
CA THR A 149 -6.06 13.32 -4.71
C THR A 149 -7.30 12.52 -5.14
N LEU A 150 -8.39 12.66 -4.40
CA LEU A 150 -9.55 11.78 -4.52
C LEU A 150 -10.83 12.60 -4.67
N ASN A 151 -11.75 12.14 -5.53
CA ASN A 151 -13.16 12.50 -5.47
C ASN A 151 -14.00 11.24 -5.23
N ASP A 152 -15.32 11.31 -5.37
CA ASP A 152 -16.21 10.19 -5.09
C ASP A 152 -16.10 9.02 -6.10
N THR A 153 -15.51 9.23 -7.28
CA THR A 153 -15.48 8.23 -8.36
C THR A 153 -14.08 7.87 -8.83
N HIS A 154 -13.09 8.71 -8.57
CA HIS A 154 -11.75 8.62 -9.12
C HIS A 154 -10.68 9.06 -8.12
N ALA A 155 -9.49 8.54 -8.35
CA ALA A 155 -8.23 8.95 -7.76
C ALA A 155 -7.31 9.49 -8.84
N VAL A 156 -6.63 10.59 -8.56
CA VAL A 156 -5.58 11.15 -9.43
C VAL A 156 -4.28 11.16 -8.66
N PHE A 157 -3.21 10.73 -9.32
CA PHE A 157 -1.84 10.88 -8.82
C PHE A 157 -0.91 11.21 -10.01
N TYR A 158 0.36 11.53 -9.77
CA TYR A 158 1.30 11.82 -10.85
C TYR A 158 2.69 11.28 -10.54
N HIS A 159 3.53 11.26 -11.57
CA HIS A 159 4.97 11.15 -11.43
C HIS A 159 5.68 12.15 -12.34
N ILE A 160 6.94 12.44 -12.03
CA ILE A 160 7.83 13.19 -12.94
C ILE A 160 8.33 12.20 -13.98
N SER A 161 7.99 12.42 -15.25
CA SER A 161 8.46 11.61 -16.36
C SER A 161 9.77 12.15 -16.95
N GLU A 162 9.99 13.46 -16.86
CA GLU A 162 11.19 14.11 -17.40
C GLU A 162 11.62 15.30 -16.52
N SER A 163 12.92 15.57 -16.50
CA SER A 163 13.53 16.74 -15.84
C SER A 163 14.61 17.31 -16.76
N GLN A 164 14.48 18.57 -17.12
CA GLN A 164 15.46 19.29 -17.95
C GLN A 164 15.94 20.55 -17.24
N GLU A 165 17.25 20.80 -17.27
CA GLU A 165 17.79 22.09 -16.86
C GLU A 165 17.62 23.11 -17.98
N VAL A 166 17.12 24.29 -17.64
CA VAL A 166 16.80 25.37 -18.58
C VAL A 166 17.29 26.70 -18.02
N GLU A 167 17.96 27.47 -18.85
CA GLU A 167 18.37 28.85 -18.55
C GLU A 167 17.18 29.78 -18.79
N ILE A 168 16.72 30.47 -17.74
CA ILE A 168 15.64 31.48 -17.84
C ILE A 168 16.13 32.75 -17.18
N ALA A 169 16.33 33.81 -17.97
CA ALA A 169 16.84 35.11 -17.52
C ALA A 169 18.21 35.02 -16.82
N GLY A 170 19.13 34.21 -17.36
CA GLY A 170 20.49 34.04 -16.81
C GLY A 170 20.55 33.20 -15.53
N GLN A 171 19.48 32.49 -15.19
CA GLN A 171 19.42 31.59 -14.04
C GLN A 171 19.08 30.19 -14.51
N ALA A 172 19.88 29.21 -14.06
CA ALA A 172 19.56 27.80 -14.21
C ALA A 172 18.29 27.45 -13.41
N LYS A 173 17.27 26.96 -14.12
CA LYS A 173 16.00 26.46 -13.57
C LYS A 173 15.80 25.02 -14.03
N ARG A 174 14.91 24.28 -13.36
CA ARG A 174 14.49 22.95 -13.81
C ARG A 174 13.05 23.00 -14.33
N ARG A 175 12.87 22.47 -15.54
CA ARG A 175 11.57 22.17 -16.11
C ARG A 175 11.27 20.70 -15.84
N TYR A 176 10.10 20.44 -15.26
CA TYR A 176 9.62 19.09 -15.00
C TYR A 176 8.42 18.78 -15.88
N THR A 177 8.43 17.61 -16.50
CA THR A 177 7.26 17.04 -17.17
C THR A 177 6.60 16.06 -16.21
N PHE A 178 5.31 16.24 -15.96
CA PHE A 178 4.52 15.36 -15.11
C PHE A 178 3.58 14.54 -15.97
N ARG A 179 3.42 13.27 -15.64
CA ARG A 179 2.34 12.42 -16.16
C ARG A 179 1.33 12.17 -15.05
N LEU A 180 0.07 12.43 -15.39
CA LEU A 180 -1.08 12.25 -14.51
C LEU A 180 -1.66 10.85 -14.72
N HIS A 181 -2.05 10.21 -13.63
CA HIS A 181 -2.68 8.91 -13.60
C HIS A 181 -4.07 9.06 -13.02
N LEU A 182 -5.08 8.50 -13.68
CA LEU A 182 -6.47 8.50 -13.23
C LEU A 182 -6.93 7.07 -12.99
N VAL A 183 -7.38 6.78 -11.77
CA VAL A 183 -7.83 5.45 -11.37
C VAL A 183 -9.25 5.52 -10.87
N LYS A 184 -10.15 4.72 -11.44
CA LYS A 184 -11.53 4.62 -10.97
C LYS A 184 -11.56 4.00 -9.56
N ARG A 185 -12.39 4.59 -8.69
CA ARG A 185 -12.64 4.09 -7.34
C ARG A 185 -13.78 3.07 -7.37
N ASN A 186 -13.64 2.01 -6.59
CA ASN A 186 -14.72 1.04 -6.40
C ASN A 186 -15.66 1.57 -5.32
N VAL A 187 -16.52 2.50 -5.71
CA VAL A 187 -17.60 3.04 -4.86
C VAL A 187 -18.93 2.54 -5.40
N PRO A 188 -19.85 2.01 -4.57
CA PRO A 188 -21.24 1.85 -4.96
C PRO A 188 -21.75 3.19 -5.50
N GLY A 189 -22.25 3.19 -6.74
CA GLY A 189 -22.17 4.33 -7.63
C GLY A 189 -22.78 5.65 -7.16
N LYS A 190 -22.15 6.75 -7.59
CA LYS A 190 -22.83 8.01 -7.89
C LYS A 190 -22.12 8.70 -9.06
N VAL A 191 -22.81 8.80 -10.20
CA VAL A 191 -22.39 9.62 -11.34
C VAL A 191 -22.61 11.09 -10.95
N LEU A 192 -21.59 11.93 -11.12
CA LEU A 192 -21.70 13.38 -10.92
C LEU A 192 -21.63 14.06 -12.30
N GLY A 193 -22.67 14.82 -12.65
CA GLY A 193 -22.68 15.72 -13.82
C GLY A 193 -21.75 16.91 -13.61
N GLY A 194 -21.09 17.34 -14.69
CA GLY A 194 -20.07 18.37 -14.67
C GLY A 194 -20.59 19.78 -14.37
N ASN A 195 -19.80 20.56 -13.63
CA ASN A 195 -19.82 22.02 -13.59
C ASN A 195 -18.53 22.58 -12.94
N VAL A 196 -18.27 23.87 -13.15
CA VAL A 196 -17.03 24.62 -12.78
C VAL A 196 -16.51 24.25 -11.40
N GLY A 197 -15.28 23.77 -11.34
CA GLY A 197 -14.61 23.39 -10.09
C GLY A 197 -13.37 24.25 -9.82
N SER A 198 -13.24 24.76 -8.60
CA SER A 198 -11.95 25.26 -8.11
C SER A 198 -10.98 24.09 -8.00
N PHE A 199 -9.80 24.21 -8.58
CA PHE A 199 -8.75 23.21 -8.41
C PHE A 199 -7.48 23.87 -7.85
N GLN A 200 -6.75 23.13 -7.02
CA GLN A 200 -5.46 23.57 -6.50
C GLN A 200 -4.36 22.66 -7.06
N PRO A 201 -3.48 23.17 -7.94
CA PRO A 201 -2.37 22.39 -8.44
C PRO A 201 -1.45 22.04 -7.26
N ARG A 202 -1.08 20.76 -7.16
CA ARG A 202 -0.23 20.25 -6.07
C ARG A 202 1.15 20.91 -6.03
N TYR A 203 1.62 21.43 -7.15
CA TYR A 203 2.80 22.29 -7.22
C TYR A 203 2.43 23.67 -7.77
N LYS A 204 2.57 24.70 -6.93
CA LYS A 204 2.46 26.11 -7.36
C LYS A 204 3.74 26.49 -8.13
N LEU A 205 3.73 26.33 -9.45
CA LEU A 205 4.85 26.64 -10.34
C LEU A 205 4.89 28.15 -10.73
N TRP A 206 4.97 29.05 -9.74
CA TRP A 206 5.13 30.50 -9.98
C TRP A 206 6.39 31.00 -9.30
N SER A 207 7.13 31.88 -9.97
CA SER A 207 8.26 32.59 -9.37
C SER A 207 7.85 33.83 -8.56
N ASP A 208 6.58 34.25 -8.62
CA ASP A 208 6.11 35.53 -8.06
C ASP A 208 5.47 35.42 -6.66
N GLY A 209 5.33 34.21 -6.11
CA GLY A 209 4.83 33.99 -4.74
C GLY A 209 3.37 34.36 -4.50
N SER A 210 2.61 34.71 -5.54
CA SER A 210 1.23 35.20 -5.39
C SER A 210 0.20 34.07 -5.31
N ASP A 211 -0.80 34.24 -4.43
CA ASP A 211 -1.95 33.35 -4.35
C ASP A 211 -2.93 33.64 -5.48
N LYS A 212 -3.03 32.69 -6.42
CA LYS A 212 -3.98 32.77 -7.54
C LYS A 212 -5.02 31.67 -7.42
N TRP A 213 -6.28 32.07 -7.57
CA TRP A 213 -7.42 31.17 -7.75
C TRP A 213 -7.37 30.57 -9.15
N ARG A 214 -7.73 29.29 -9.28
CA ARG A 214 -7.76 28.60 -10.57
C ARG A 214 -9.07 27.89 -10.75
N PHE A 215 -9.61 28.06 -11.95
CA PHE A 215 -10.85 27.44 -12.33
C PHE A 215 -10.64 26.70 -13.64
N VAL A 216 -11.19 25.50 -13.70
CA VAL A 216 -11.34 24.79 -14.96
C VAL A 216 -12.82 24.72 -15.28
N TYR A 217 -13.16 25.15 -16.49
CA TYR A 217 -14.49 24.96 -17.05
C TYR A 217 -14.40 23.83 -18.08
N VAL A 218 -15.20 22.79 -17.87
CA VAL A 218 -15.43 21.71 -18.83
C VAL A 218 -16.89 21.85 -19.29
N PRO A 219 -17.16 21.91 -20.60
CA PRO A 219 -18.51 22.02 -21.14
C PRO A 219 -19.44 20.92 -20.62
N GLU A 220 -20.69 21.28 -20.36
CA GLU A 220 -21.70 20.31 -19.93
C GLU A 220 -21.92 19.23 -21.01
N CYS A 221 -22.18 17.99 -20.56
CA CYS A 221 -22.40 16.82 -21.41
C CYS A 221 -21.23 16.42 -22.33
N ALA A 222 -20.06 17.05 -22.21
CA ALA A 222 -18.87 16.68 -22.95
C ALA A 222 -17.95 15.80 -22.08
N LEU A 223 -17.53 14.66 -22.63
CA LEU A 223 -16.61 13.75 -21.96
C LEU A 223 -15.17 14.12 -22.31
N ILE A 224 -14.29 14.02 -21.32
CA ILE A 224 -12.85 14.00 -21.57
C ILE A 224 -12.54 12.62 -22.15
N ASP A 225 -11.99 12.58 -23.35
CA ASP A 225 -11.48 11.33 -23.92
C ASP A 225 -10.14 11.02 -23.23
N ASN A 226 -10.14 9.92 -22.49
CA ASN A 226 -8.98 9.38 -21.81
C ASN A 226 -8.69 7.94 -22.26
N SER A 227 -9.15 7.57 -23.47
CA SER A 227 -8.92 6.23 -24.05
C SER A 227 -7.42 5.96 -24.25
N ASP A 228 -6.64 7.02 -24.46
CA ASP A 228 -5.18 7.03 -24.32
C ASP A 228 -4.81 7.73 -23.01
N GLU A 229 -4.25 6.98 -22.05
CA GLU A 229 -3.85 7.48 -20.74
C GLU A 229 -2.74 8.55 -20.82
N ASP A 230 -1.97 8.58 -21.93
CA ASP A 230 -0.90 9.55 -22.19
C ASP A 230 -1.35 10.74 -23.03
N SER A 231 -2.55 10.68 -23.63
CA SER A 231 -3.05 11.71 -24.56
C SER A 231 -4.52 12.04 -24.31
N TRP A 232 -4.78 12.76 -23.22
CA TRP A 232 -6.14 13.21 -22.93
C TRP A 232 -6.57 14.28 -23.93
N VAL A 233 -7.72 14.05 -24.57
CA VAL A 233 -8.37 15.04 -25.41
C VAL A 233 -9.46 15.70 -24.57
N LEU A 234 -9.21 16.96 -24.20
CA LEU A 234 -10.22 17.77 -23.53
C LEU A 234 -11.27 18.20 -24.56
N PRO A 235 -12.56 18.18 -24.20
CA PRO A 235 -13.61 18.58 -25.13
C PRO A 235 -13.46 20.05 -25.53
N GLU A 236 -13.81 20.32 -26.78
CA GLU A 236 -13.78 21.67 -27.34
C GLU A 236 -14.64 22.61 -26.47
N GLY A 237 -14.06 23.75 -26.08
CA GLY A 237 -14.68 24.69 -25.14
C GLY A 237 -14.21 24.55 -23.69
N THR A 238 -13.31 23.60 -23.40
CA THR A 238 -12.59 23.57 -22.11
C THR A 238 -11.78 24.85 -21.93
N ARG A 239 -11.93 25.53 -20.79
CA ARG A 239 -11.23 26.79 -20.48
C ARG A 239 -10.51 26.69 -19.14
N LEU A 240 -9.33 27.28 -19.09
CA LEU A 240 -8.53 27.46 -17.88
C LEU A 240 -8.53 28.96 -17.54
N PHE A 241 -8.87 29.29 -16.30
CA PHE A 241 -8.89 30.65 -15.77
C PHE A 241 -7.96 30.78 -14.56
#